data_AF-U1PGQ2-F1
#
_entry.id   AF-U1PGQ2-F1
#
_cell.length_a   1.000
_cell.length_b   1.000
_cell.length_c   1.000
_cell.angle_alpha   90.00
_cell.angle_beta   90.00
_cell.angle_gamma   90.00
#
_symmetry.space_group_name_H-M   'P 1'
#
loop_
_entity.id
_entity.type
_entity.pdbx_description
1 polymer ?
#
loop_
_entity_poly.entity_id
_entity_poly.type
_entity_poly.pdbx_seq_one_letter_code
_entity_poly.pdbx_strand_id
1 'polypeptide(L)'
;MRTIRFRTCVIAAFTIILSVIGIFTGGTAASNAAVGLSEASENALSVPRWLYVATGGAAIGASALLAGFITDRRLLNRIHTWNSTLSVWRPLNKWGRHLGAVIGVFLAAIIIIRGLTGPQIPTVNVAIIIIFAGFRAGITIVSYVFGNLWTVINPARSIVTAMPIAPSSIQIPYPSRFARWPALCGLFGLIWLETTTGITARPTLLALVVCGYLLVSIIGALIFQEAWFRHIDPISVFFRFYSRAAPLRWTDGHVEVRIPAMGLVGNSRVDPTYENETQESSSERVADGGANQVDATETTAHPQSQSGYTDNTASSPTKSLREQSFALIEDRSDVAIAVMLVWELTFSGFVTTTQGGAIIRTIVAGGLSPVITYLGLFVGGFMIFYAAFLFAGRIAADRLRTTWSAGDLTVAFAPSLIAIAVGYHLAHYAGFLLSLSPSLFDAVMSPFSPPSNPIVLTLPAWISALNIIFILGGHLIAIWVAHSTAYQLFPSRLQAIRSQYPFIFVMMGYTIVSLWLISLPTATPPFVG
;
A
#
# COMPACT_ATOMS: atom_id res chain seq x y z
N MET A 1 11.61 10.19 -30.87
CA MET A 1 10.99 9.06 -31.62
C MET A 1 10.91 7.74 -30.84
N ARG A 2 11.94 7.29 -30.10
CA ARG A 2 11.87 6.03 -29.30
C ARG A 2 10.83 6.03 -28.17
N THR A 3 10.61 7.17 -27.52
CA THR A 3 9.64 7.33 -26.43
C THR A 3 8.18 7.25 -26.89
N ILE A 4 7.89 7.67 -28.12
CA ILE A 4 6.55 7.58 -28.72
C ILE A 4 6.21 6.12 -29.02
N ARG A 5 7.17 5.36 -29.57
CA ARG A 5 6.98 3.92 -29.85
C ARG A 5 6.74 3.10 -28.59
N PHE A 6 7.44 3.40 -27.49
CA PHE A 6 7.21 2.74 -26.20
C PHE A 6 5.82 3.05 -25.62
N ARG A 7 5.39 4.33 -25.72
CA ARG A 7 4.05 4.78 -25.26
C ARG A 7 2.91 4.11 -26.01
N THR A 8 3.03 4.00 -27.34
CA THR A 8 2.03 3.31 -28.17
C THR A 8 2.00 1.82 -27.87
N CYS A 9 3.16 1.18 -27.62
CA CYS A 9 3.19 -0.24 -27.25
C CYS A 9 2.52 -0.54 -25.90
N VAL A 10 2.70 0.31 -24.87
CA VAL A 10 2.09 0.07 -23.54
C VAL A 10 0.56 0.24 -23.60
N ILE A 11 0.08 1.29 -24.26
CA ILE A 11 -1.37 1.52 -24.41
C ILE A 11 -1.98 0.43 -25.28
N ALA A 12 -1.35 0.08 -26.40
CA ALA A 12 -1.82 -1.01 -27.27
C ALA A 12 -1.81 -2.37 -26.54
N ALA A 13 -0.77 -2.68 -25.77
CA ALA A 13 -0.72 -3.92 -24.98
C ALA A 13 -1.85 -3.97 -23.94
N PHE A 14 -2.13 -2.86 -23.26
CA PHE A 14 -3.21 -2.80 -22.27
C PHE A 14 -4.59 -2.96 -22.91
N THR A 15 -4.86 -2.28 -24.03
CA THR A 15 -6.11 -2.41 -24.77
C THR A 15 -6.27 -3.81 -25.36
N ILE A 16 -5.21 -4.41 -25.91
CA ILE A 16 -5.23 -5.79 -26.42
C ILE A 16 -5.50 -6.79 -25.30
N ILE A 17 -4.88 -6.64 -24.13
CA ILE A 17 -5.14 -7.52 -22.98
C ILE A 17 -6.62 -7.40 -22.54
N LEU A 18 -7.15 -6.18 -22.42
CA LEU A 18 -8.57 -5.95 -22.10
C LEU A 18 -9.52 -6.52 -23.16
N SER A 19 -9.23 -6.34 -24.44
CA SER A 19 -10.03 -6.88 -25.54
C SER A 19 -9.96 -8.40 -25.62
N VAL A 20 -8.78 -9.01 -25.41
CA VAL A 20 -8.59 -10.46 -25.37
C VAL A 20 -9.36 -11.07 -24.20
N ILE A 21 -9.33 -10.45 -23.01
CA ILE A 21 -10.13 -10.89 -21.86
C ILE A 21 -11.63 -10.86 -22.19
N GLY A 22 -12.11 -9.80 -22.86
CA GLY A 22 -13.52 -9.69 -23.26
C GLY A 22 -13.96 -10.66 -24.36
N ILE A 23 -13.04 -11.08 -25.24
CA ILE A 23 -13.36 -12.03 -26.34
C ILE A 23 -13.53 -13.47 -25.82
N PHE A 24 -12.90 -13.85 -24.71
CA PHE A 24 -12.98 -15.20 -24.13
C PHE A 24 -14.01 -15.36 -23.01
N THR A 25 -14.71 -14.29 -22.60
CA THR A 25 -15.84 -14.37 -21.67
C THR A 25 -17.14 -14.62 -22.43
N GLY A 26 -17.53 -15.88 -22.58
CA GLY A 26 -18.89 -16.22 -23.01
C GLY A 26 -19.89 -15.87 -21.91
N GLY A 27 -20.90 -15.06 -22.23
CA GLY A 27 -22.02 -14.80 -21.33
C GLY A 27 -22.95 -16.01 -21.29
N THR A 28 -22.80 -16.88 -20.30
CA THR A 28 -23.80 -17.89 -20.00
C THR A 28 -24.79 -17.30 -18.99
N ALA A 29 -26.07 -17.22 -19.37
CA ALA A 29 -27.16 -16.99 -18.43
C ALA A 29 -27.35 -18.29 -17.61
N ALA A 30 -26.47 -18.53 -16.65
CA ALA A 30 -26.61 -19.63 -15.72
C ALA A 30 -27.55 -19.18 -14.58
N SER A 31 -28.80 -19.61 -14.66
CA SER A 31 -29.67 -19.67 -13.48
C SER A 31 -29.07 -20.69 -12.51
N ASN A 32 -28.67 -20.28 -11.30
CA ASN A 32 -28.64 -21.16 -10.13
C ASN A 32 -28.50 -20.37 -8.83
N ALA A 33 -29.31 -20.82 -7.86
CA ALA A 33 -29.48 -20.29 -6.53
C ALA A 33 -28.20 -20.42 -5.67
N ALA A 34 -28.06 -19.44 -4.75
CA ALA A 34 -27.37 -19.59 -3.47
C ALA A 34 -25.92 -20.12 -3.50
N VAL A 35 -25.04 -19.48 -4.26
CA VAL A 35 -23.59 -19.61 -4.05
C VAL A 35 -23.14 -18.38 -3.26
N GLY A 36 -22.72 -18.57 -2.01
CA GLY A 36 -22.17 -17.50 -1.19
C GLY A 36 -20.97 -16.84 -1.86
N LEU A 37 -20.70 -15.55 -1.57
CA LEU A 37 -19.50 -14.82 -2.06
C LEU A 37 -18.19 -15.57 -1.74
N SER A 38 -18.19 -16.46 -0.74
CA SER A 38 -17.11 -17.38 -0.38
C SER A 38 -17.06 -18.65 -1.24
N GLU A 39 -18.21 -19.22 -1.62
CA GLU A 39 -18.32 -20.50 -2.34
C GLU A 39 -17.97 -20.37 -3.83
N ALA A 40 -18.14 -19.18 -4.43
CA ALA A 40 -17.66 -18.91 -5.78
C ALA A 40 -16.13 -19.02 -5.92
N SER A 41 -15.39 -18.94 -4.80
CA SER A 41 -13.94 -19.13 -4.72
C SER A 41 -13.53 -20.59 -4.44
N GLU A 42 -14.45 -21.47 -4.04
CA GLU A 42 -14.12 -22.83 -3.57
C GLU A 42 -13.76 -23.79 -4.72
N ASN A 43 -14.14 -23.48 -5.97
CA ASN A 43 -13.83 -24.28 -7.15
C ASN A 43 -12.49 -23.92 -7.83
N ALA A 44 -11.59 -23.20 -7.14
CA ALA A 44 -10.22 -23.03 -7.60
C ALA A 44 -9.48 -24.39 -7.47
N LEU A 45 -9.51 -25.17 -8.56
CA LEU A 45 -8.75 -26.41 -8.75
C LEU A 45 -7.40 -26.33 -8.02
N SER A 46 -7.18 -27.28 -7.10
CA SER A 46 -5.94 -27.42 -6.35
C SER A 46 -4.77 -27.38 -7.31
N VAL A 47 -4.02 -26.28 -7.34
CA VAL A 47 -2.82 -26.18 -8.16
C VAL A 47 -1.92 -27.38 -7.80
N PRO A 48 -1.40 -28.13 -8.78
CA PRO A 48 -0.62 -29.32 -8.46
C PRO A 48 0.57 -28.99 -7.53
N ARG A 49 0.78 -29.81 -6.49
CA ARG A 49 1.85 -29.59 -5.48
C ARG A 49 3.23 -29.38 -6.10
N TRP A 50 3.52 -30.05 -7.22
CA TRP A 50 4.79 -29.88 -7.93
C TRP A 50 4.97 -28.47 -8.48
N LEU A 51 3.90 -27.82 -8.94
CA LEU A 51 3.95 -26.46 -9.46
C LEU A 51 4.19 -25.45 -8.32
N TYR A 52 3.67 -25.72 -7.11
CA TYR A 52 4.01 -24.95 -5.90
C TYR A 52 5.49 -25.06 -5.52
N VAL A 53 6.03 -26.28 -5.46
CA VAL A 53 7.45 -26.48 -5.12
C VAL A 53 8.35 -25.89 -6.20
N ALA A 54 7.99 -26.05 -7.47
CA ALA A 54 8.72 -25.47 -8.60
C ALA A 54 8.70 -23.94 -8.58
N THR A 55 7.58 -23.31 -8.23
CA THR A 55 7.45 -21.85 -8.17
C THR A 55 8.17 -21.24 -6.96
N GLY A 56 8.13 -21.90 -5.80
CA GLY A 56 8.99 -21.56 -4.67
C GLY A 56 10.48 -21.67 -5.00
N GLY A 57 10.88 -22.77 -5.65
CA GLY A 57 12.24 -22.97 -6.15
C GLY A 57 12.65 -21.93 -7.21
N ALA A 58 11.74 -21.56 -8.11
CA ALA A 58 11.98 -20.53 -9.14
C ALA A 58 12.13 -19.13 -8.53
N ALA A 59 11.33 -18.78 -7.51
CA ALA A 59 11.49 -17.52 -6.78
C ALA A 59 12.84 -17.44 -6.08
N ILE A 60 13.25 -18.54 -5.41
CA ILE A 60 14.57 -18.64 -4.76
C ILE A 60 15.70 -18.57 -5.79
N GLY A 61 15.59 -19.31 -6.90
CA GLY A 61 16.56 -19.30 -7.99
C GLY A 61 16.69 -17.92 -8.64
N ALA A 62 15.57 -17.27 -8.92
CA ALA A 62 15.54 -15.90 -9.44
C ALA A 62 16.14 -14.90 -8.45
N SER A 63 15.94 -15.09 -7.14
CA SER A 63 16.57 -14.27 -6.09
C SER A 63 18.10 -14.39 -6.15
N ALA A 64 18.60 -15.62 -6.27
CA ALA A 64 20.03 -15.90 -6.36
C ALA A 64 20.64 -15.32 -7.66
N LEU A 65 19.93 -15.45 -8.79
CA LEU A 65 20.33 -14.87 -10.07
C LEU A 65 20.34 -13.35 -10.02
N LEU A 66 19.28 -12.72 -9.50
CA LEU A 66 19.23 -11.25 -9.39
C LEU A 66 20.38 -10.72 -8.54
N ALA A 67 20.62 -11.34 -7.38
CA ALA A 67 21.69 -10.97 -6.46
C ALA A 67 23.10 -11.19 -7.06
N GLY A 68 23.26 -12.18 -7.94
CA GLY A 68 24.52 -12.47 -8.63
C GLY A 68 24.79 -11.58 -9.84
N PHE A 69 23.77 -11.25 -10.64
CA PHE A 69 23.94 -10.59 -11.94
C PHE A 69 23.80 -9.06 -11.89
N ILE A 70 22.99 -8.50 -10.99
CA ILE A 70 22.65 -7.06 -11.02
C ILE A 70 23.41 -6.31 -9.92
N THR A 71 24.74 -6.24 -10.08
CA THR A 71 25.62 -5.58 -9.11
C THR A 71 26.03 -4.15 -9.50
N ASP A 72 25.62 -3.69 -10.68
CA ASP A 72 25.96 -2.35 -11.18
C ASP A 72 25.04 -1.28 -10.59
N ARG A 73 25.62 -0.46 -9.69
CA ARG A 73 24.97 0.69 -9.06
C ARG A 73 24.46 1.71 -10.06
N ARG A 74 25.16 1.90 -11.19
CA ARG A 74 24.76 2.88 -12.22
C ARG A 74 23.48 2.43 -12.93
N LEU A 75 23.39 1.13 -13.22
CA LEU A 75 22.18 0.53 -13.80
C LEU A 75 21.01 0.60 -12.81
N LEU A 76 21.23 0.20 -11.55
CA LEU A 76 20.23 0.28 -10.50
C LEU A 76 19.70 1.71 -10.35
N ASN A 77 20.58 2.69 -10.18
CA ASN A 77 20.16 4.09 -10.04
C ASN A 77 19.41 4.57 -11.29
N ARG A 78 19.88 4.25 -12.50
CA ARG A 78 19.20 4.65 -13.74
C ARG A 78 17.77 4.11 -13.83
N ILE A 79 17.53 2.87 -13.40
CA ILE A 79 16.19 2.26 -13.40
C ILE A 79 15.29 2.95 -12.35
N HIS A 80 15.80 3.20 -11.14
CA HIS A 80 15.01 3.81 -10.07
C HIS A 80 14.70 5.29 -10.29
N THR A 81 15.66 6.05 -10.82
CA THR A 81 15.48 7.49 -11.08
C THR A 81 14.81 7.75 -12.43
N TRP A 82 14.51 6.71 -13.20
CA TRP A 82 13.78 6.90 -14.45
C TRP A 82 12.37 7.39 -14.14
N ASN A 83 12.08 8.61 -14.56
CA ASN A 83 10.75 9.16 -14.55
C ASN A 83 10.49 9.98 -15.81
N SER A 84 9.21 10.17 -16.13
CA SER A 84 8.74 11.07 -17.16
C SER A 84 7.60 11.90 -16.60
N THR A 85 7.71 13.22 -16.69
CA THR A 85 6.66 14.13 -16.24
C THR A 85 5.82 14.59 -17.43
N LEU A 86 4.51 14.45 -17.31
CA LEU A 86 3.52 14.96 -18.25
C LEU A 86 2.82 16.15 -17.60
N SER A 87 2.90 17.32 -18.23
CA SER A 87 2.10 18.48 -17.79
C SER A 87 0.63 18.17 -18.02
N VAL A 88 -0.18 18.36 -16.97
CA VAL A 88 -1.63 18.23 -17.06
C VAL A 88 -2.22 19.63 -16.95
N TRP A 89 -3.18 19.92 -17.81
CA TRP A 89 -3.89 21.18 -17.79
C TRP A 89 -4.51 21.41 -16.40
N ARG A 90 -4.04 22.44 -15.68
CA ARG A 90 -4.42 22.68 -14.27
C ARG A 90 -5.92 22.72 -14.03
N PRO A 91 -6.76 23.30 -14.92
CA PRO A 91 -8.21 23.24 -14.78
C PRO A 91 -8.73 21.80 -14.79
N LEU A 92 -8.25 20.94 -15.70
CA LEU A 92 -8.66 19.54 -15.78
C LEU A 92 -8.37 18.79 -14.47
N ASN A 93 -7.22 19.06 -13.83
CA ASN A 93 -6.89 18.49 -12.52
C ASN A 93 -7.88 18.94 -11.43
N LYS A 94 -8.24 20.22 -11.40
CA LYS A 94 -9.25 20.74 -10.45
C LYS A 94 -10.62 20.13 -10.70
N TRP A 95 -11.09 20.11 -11.95
CA TRP A 95 -12.36 19.50 -12.33
C TRP A 95 -12.41 18.01 -11.97
N GLY A 96 -11.34 17.26 -12.24
CA GLY A 96 -11.23 15.85 -11.85
C GLY A 96 -11.32 15.65 -10.34
N ARG A 97 -10.68 16.52 -9.54
CA ARG A 97 -10.79 16.49 -8.07
C ARG A 97 -12.21 16.76 -7.58
N HIS A 98 -12.89 17.77 -8.13
CA HIS A 98 -14.28 18.07 -7.78
C HIS A 98 -15.23 16.94 -8.19
N LEU A 99 -15.10 16.42 -9.41
CA LEU A 99 -15.91 15.31 -9.89
C LEU A 99 -15.73 14.07 -9.01
N GLY A 100 -14.48 13.71 -8.69
CA GLY A 100 -14.23 12.57 -7.82
C GLY A 100 -14.71 12.77 -6.39
N ALA A 101 -14.68 14.00 -5.85
CA ALA A 101 -15.30 14.33 -4.56
C ALA A 101 -16.82 14.12 -4.59
N VAL A 102 -17.50 14.58 -5.64
CA VAL A 102 -18.95 14.36 -5.83
C VAL A 102 -19.26 12.86 -5.93
N ILE A 103 -18.49 12.12 -6.74
CA ILE A 103 -18.63 10.66 -6.87
C ILE A 103 -18.43 9.97 -5.51
N GLY A 104 -17.43 10.37 -4.74
CA GLY A 104 -17.14 9.82 -3.41
C GLY A 104 -18.30 9.96 -2.44
N VAL A 105 -18.84 11.17 -2.32
CA VAL A 105 -20.00 11.45 -1.46
C VAL A 105 -21.25 10.73 -1.95
N PHE A 106 -21.49 10.70 -3.26
CA PHE A 106 -22.62 10.00 -3.86
C PHE A 106 -22.57 8.48 -3.60
N LEU A 107 -21.42 7.85 -3.82
CA LEU A 107 -21.23 6.42 -3.53
C LEU A 107 -21.43 6.12 -2.05
N ALA A 108 -20.89 6.95 -1.15
CA ALA A 108 -21.09 6.80 0.29
C ALA A 108 -22.58 6.86 0.68
N ALA A 109 -23.33 7.81 0.12
CA ALA A 109 -24.78 7.92 0.33
C ALA A 109 -25.52 6.68 -0.20
N ILE A 110 -25.19 6.19 -1.40
CA ILE A 110 -25.78 4.96 -1.96
C ILE A 110 -25.51 3.75 -1.07
N ILE A 111 -24.27 3.56 -0.63
CA ILE A 111 -23.88 2.44 0.23
C ILE A 111 -24.73 2.43 1.51
N ILE A 112 -24.90 3.60 2.14
CA ILE A 112 -25.71 3.74 3.36
C ILE A 112 -27.19 3.47 3.05
N ILE A 113 -27.76 4.16 2.07
CA ILE A 113 -29.19 4.06 1.75
C ILE A 113 -29.54 2.63 1.35
N ARG A 114 -28.77 2.01 0.45
CA ARG A 114 -29.05 0.66 -0.07
C ARG A 114 -28.64 -0.46 0.90
N GLY A 115 -27.70 -0.23 1.81
CA GLY A 115 -27.45 -1.17 2.89
C GLY A 115 -28.59 -1.21 3.90
N LEU A 116 -29.23 -0.07 4.20
CA LEU A 116 -30.37 0.02 5.12
C LEU A 116 -31.72 -0.36 4.49
N THR A 117 -31.97 0.03 3.24
CA THR A 117 -33.29 -0.11 2.57
C THR A 117 -33.32 -1.15 1.46
N GLY A 118 -32.16 -1.60 0.98
CA GLY A 118 -32.07 -2.56 -0.11
C GLY A 118 -32.32 -4.01 0.35
N PRO A 119 -32.35 -4.95 -0.60
CA PRO A 119 -32.51 -6.37 -0.29
C PRO A 119 -31.43 -6.83 0.70
N GLN A 120 -31.81 -7.53 1.77
CA GLN A 120 -30.86 -8.05 2.76
C GLN A 120 -30.25 -9.39 2.32
N ILE A 121 -30.06 -9.55 1.01
CA ILE A 121 -29.42 -10.69 0.37
C ILE A 121 -28.07 -10.21 -0.17
N PRO A 122 -26.93 -10.71 0.34
CA PRO A 122 -25.60 -10.16 0.04
C PRO A 122 -25.25 -10.12 -1.44
N THR A 123 -25.66 -11.12 -2.20
CA THR A 123 -25.34 -11.29 -3.63
C THR A 123 -26.01 -10.29 -4.56
N VAL A 124 -27.09 -9.64 -4.10
CA VAL A 124 -27.82 -8.60 -4.86
C VAL A 124 -27.77 -7.22 -4.20
N ASN A 125 -27.23 -7.13 -2.98
CA ASN A 125 -27.19 -5.86 -2.28
C ASN A 125 -26.08 -4.95 -2.84
N VAL A 126 -26.49 -3.81 -3.39
CA VAL A 126 -25.60 -2.80 -3.98
C VAL A 126 -24.51 -2.33 -3.02
N ALA A 127 -24.80 -2.18 -1.73
CA ALA A 127 -23.81 -1.74 -0.74
C ALA A 127 -22.69 -2.79 -0.57
N ILE A 128 -23.05 -4.07 -0.47
CA ILE A 128 -22.10 -5.18 -0.38
C ILE A 128 -21.24 -5.24 -1.66
N ILE A 129 -21.86 -5.20 -2.84
CA ILE A 129 -21.15 -5.28 -4.12
C ILE A 129 -20.17 -4.10 -4.28
N ILE A 130 -20.62 -2.87 -4.03
CA ILE A 130 -19.77 -1.69 -4.15
C ILE A 130 -18.62 -1.73 -3.14
N ILE A 131 -18.84 -2.13 -1.88
CA ILE A 131 -17.76 -2.17 -0.88
C ILE A 131 -16.76 -3.30 -1.17
N PHE A 132 -17.22 -4.52 -1.49
CA PHE A 132 -16.30 -5.65 -1.61
C PHE A 132 -15.73 -5.80 -3.03
N ALA A 133 -16.58 -5.80 -4.06
CA ALA A 133 -16.10 -5.88 -5.44
C ALA A 133 -15.55 -4.52 -5.92
N GLY A 134 -16.28 -3.44 -5.67
CA GLY A 134 -15.87 -2.10 -6.11
C GLY A 134 -14.67 -1.56 -5.35
N PHE A 135 -14.79 -1.43 -4.04
CA PHE A 135 -13.83 -0.72 -3.20
C PHE A 135 -12.64 -1.59 -2.82
N ARG A 136 -12.88 -2.71 -2.12
CA ARG A 136 -11.83 -3.59 -1.63
C ARG A 136 -11.02 -4.20 -2.78
N ALA A 137 -11.68 -4.75 -3.80
CA ALA A 137 -10.98 -5.30 -4.96
C ALA A 137 -10.65 -4.22 -6.01
N GLY A 138 -11.66 -3.60 -6.60
CA GLY A 138 -11.52 -2.70 -7.76
C GLY A 138 -10.62 -1.49 -7.51
N ILE A 139 -11.02 -0.60 -6.61
CA ILE A 139 -10.31 0.66 -6.36
C ILE A 139 -8.90 0.41 -5.84
N THR A 140 -8.68 -0.62 -5.02
CA THR A 140 -7.34 -1.04 -4.60
C THR A 140 -6.47 -1.47 -5.78
N ILE A 141 -6.98 -2.34 -6.67
CA ILE A 141 -6.25 -2.79 -7.87
C ILE A 141 -5.94 -1.63 -8.81
N VAL A 142 -6.92 -0.75 -9.06
CA VAL A 142 -6.73 0.44 -9.89
C VAL A 142 -5.69 1.38 -9.27
N SER A 143 -5.61 1.45 -7.94
CA SER A 143 -4.61 2.26 -7.25
C SER A 143 -3.16 1.76 -7.45
N TYR A 144 -2.96 0.50 -7.83
CA TYR A 144 -1.64 -0.03 -8.23
C TYR A 144 -1.16 0.51 -9.57
N VAL A 145 -2.04 1.12 -10.35
CA VAL A 145 -1.72 1.69 -11.67
C VAL A 145 -1.75 3.21 -11.61
N PHE A 146 -2.81 3.77 -11.05
CA PHE A 146 -3.11 5.21 -11.11
C PHE A 146 -2.68 5.98 -9.85
N GLY A 147 -2.12 5.34 -8.84
CA GLY A 147 -1.76 5.98 -7.59
C GLY A 147 -2.95 6.15 -6.64
N ASN A 148 -2.85 7.08 -5.69
CA ASN A 148 -3.80 7.16 -4.56
C ASN A 148 -5.13 7.82 -4.95
N LEU A 149 -6.05 7.03 -5.48
CA LEU A 149 -7.40 7.48 -5.84
C LEU A 149 -8.23 7.94 -4.64
N TRP A 150 -8.02 7.33 -3.47
CA TRP A 150 -8.76 7.65 -2.25
C TRP A 150 -8.63 9.12 -1.87
N THR A 151 -7.50 9.77 -2.15
CA THR A 151 -7.32 11.20 -1.87
C THR A 151 -8.35 12.09 -2.55
N VAL A 152 -8.91 11.64 -3.67
CA VAL A 152 -9.88 12.36 -4.50
C VAL A 152 -11.31 11.95 -4.16
N ILE A 153 -11.56 10.66 -3.97
CA ILE A 153 -12.92 10.13 -3.76
C ILE A 153 -13.31 9.99 -2.27
N ASN A 154 -12.43 10.36 -1.32
CA ASN A 154 -12.73 10.22 0.11
C ASN A 154 -13.89 11.15 0.52
N PRO A 155 -15.07 10.59 0.85
CA PRO A 155 -16.27 11.38 1.15
C PRO A 155 -16.10 12.27 2.38
N ALA A 156 -15.42 11.80 3.43
CA ALA A 156 -15.21 12.59 4.65
C ALA A 156 -14.32 13.81 4.36
N ARG A 157 -13.24 13.62 3.58
CA ARG A 157 -12.40 14.72 3.12
C ARG A 157 -13.19 15.70 2.26
N SER A 158 -13.99 15.20 1.33
CA SER A 158 -14.82 16.04 0.44
C SER A 158 -15.82 16.90 1.22
N ILE A 159 -16.50 16.31 2.20
CA ILE A 159 -17.48 16.99 3.06
C ILE A 159 -16.79 18.09 3.87
N VAL A 160 -15.70 17.79 4.57
CA VAL A 160 -14.98 18.77 5.40
C VAL A 160 -14.38 19.89 4.56
N THR A 161 -13.85 19.59 3.37
CA THR A 161 -13.30 20.62 2.48
C THR A 161 -14.38 21.56 1.92
N ALA A 162 -15.62 21.09 1.79
CA ALA A 162 -16.74 21.90 1.32
C ALA A 162 -17.38 22.75 2.43
N MET A 163 -17.11 22.46 3.71
CA MET A 163 -17.66 23.22 4.83
C MET A 163 -16.96 24.59 4.97
N PRO A 164 -17.70 25.71 4.93
CA PRO A 164 -17.12 27.05 5.03
C PRO A 164 -16.62 27.42 6.44
N ILE A 165 -16.76 26.53 7.43
CA ILE A 165 -16.59 26.81 8.86
C ILE A 165 -15.89 25.63 9.53
N ALA A 166 -14.56 25.56 9.43
CA ALA A 166 -13.76 24.90 10.46
C ALA A 166 -13.11 26.02 11.27
N PRO A 167 -13.66 26.39 12.44
CA PRO A 167 -13.06 27.42 13.28
C PRO A 167 -11.61 27.02 13.59
N SER A 168 -10.68 27.93 13.36
CA SER A 168 -9.26 27.74 13.72
C SER A 168 -9.08 27.38 15.20
N SER A 169 -10.07 27.67 16.04
CA SER A 169 -10.12 27.38 17.47
C SER A 169 -10.30 25.89 17.85
N ILE A 170 -10.71 25.01 16.93
CA ILE A 170 -10.89 23.56 17.20
C ILE A 170 -9.63 22.75 16.80
N GLN A 171 -8.67 23.38 16.13
CA GLN A 171 -7.54 22.71 15.53
C GLN A 171 -6.52 22.30 16.59
N ILE A 172 -6.29 21.00 16.73
CA ILE A 172 -5.31 20.44 17.67
C ILE A 172 -4.11 19.92 16.87
N PRO A 173 -2.87 20.36 17.16
CA PRO A 173 -1.69 19.82 16.50
C PRO A 173 -1.56 18.33 16.82
N TYR A 174 -1.38 17.51 15.78
CA TYR A 174 -1.23 16.07 15.95
C TYR A 174 0.10 15.73 16.67
N PRO A 175 0.07 15.02 17.81
CA PRO A 175 1.29 14.66 18.51
C PRO A 175 2.14 13.65 17.72
N SER A 176 3.37 14.03 17.37
CA SER A 176 4.30 13.19 16.57
C SER A 176 4.56 11.81 17.19
N ARG A 177 4.52 11.70 18.53
CA ARG A 177 4.68 10.44 19.28
C ARG A 177 3.71 9.32 18.86
N PHE A 178 2.53 9.67 18.35
CA PHE A 178 1.53 8.69 17.96
C PHE A 178 1.78 8.10 16.56
N ALA A 179 2.65 8.74 15.76
CA ALA A 179 3.05 8.28 14.44
C ALA A 179 1.84 7.81 13.60
N ARG A 180 1.78 6.54 13.15
CA ARG A 180 0.61 5.97 12.47
C ARG A 180 -0.02 4.80 13.21
N TRP A 181 0.29 4.64 14.50
CA TRP A 181 -0.31 3.62 15.36
C TRP A 181 -1.84 3.69 15.42
N PRO A 182 -2.49 4.88 15.46
CA PRO A 182 -3.95 4.97 15.40
C PRO A 182 -4.54 4.38 14.11
N ALA A 183 -3.92 4.64 12.96
CA ALA A 183 -4.35 4.06 11.68
C ALA A 183 -4.16 2.53 11.66
N LEU A 184 -3.08 2.01 12.23
CA LEU A 184 -2.89 0.57 12.38
C LEU A 184 -4.00 -0.04 13.25
N CYS A 185 -4.34 0.58 14.38
CA CYS A 185 -5.45 0.13 15.24
C CYS A 185 -6.79 0.17 14.50
N GLY A 186 -7.03 1.20 13.70
CA GLY A 186 -8.22 1.29 12.84
C GLY A 186 -8.25 0.17 11.79
N LEU A 187 -7.12 -0.15 11.16
CA LEU A 187 -7.01 -1.27 10.22
C LEU A 187 -7.29 -2.60 10.91
N PHE A 188 -6.70 -2.83 12.08
CA PHE A 188 -7.03 -3.98 12.94
C PHE A 188 -8.54 -4.07 13.17
N GLY A 189 -9.17 -2.98 13.59
CA GLY A 189 -10.61 -2.94 13.86
C GLY A 189 -11.46 -3.27 12.64
N LEU A 190 -11.14 -2.70 11.47
CA LEU A 190 -11.87 -2.97 10.23
C LEU A 190 -11.74 -4.42 9.76
N ILE A 191 -10.52 -4.96 9.75
CA ILE A 191 -10.24 -6.35 9.35
C ILE A 191 -10.86 -7.33 10.35
N TRP A 192 -10.74 -7.02 11.64
CA TRP A 192 -11.34 -7.80 12.71
C TRP A 192 -12.85 -7.89 12.58
N LEU A 193 -13.50 -6.75 12.40
CA LEU A 193 -14.95 -6.67 12.21
C LEU A 193 -15.37 -7.51 11.01
N GLU A 194 -14.66 -7.36 9.89
CA GLU A 194 -14.96 -8.11 8.69
C GLU A 194 -14.84 -9.63 8.86
N THR A 195 -13.75 -10.07 9.48
CA THR A 195 -13.42 -11.49 9.63
C THR A 195 -14.23 -12.20 10.71
N THR A 196 -14.80 -11.47 11.69
CA THR A 196 -15.49 -12.09 12.83
C THR A 196 -16.98 -11.84 12.90
N THR A 197 -17.50 -10.74 12.33
CA THR A 197 -18.93 -10.42 12.43
C THR A 197 -19.74 -10.82 11.21
N GLY A 198 -19.10 -11.39 10.19
CA GLY A 198 -19.77 -11.73 8.92
C GLY A 198 -20.40 -10.52 8.25
N ILE A 199 -19.74 -9.35 8.32
CA ILE A 199 -20.29 -8.09 7.79
C ILE A 199 -20.59 -8.16 6.28
N THR A 200 -19.89 -9.04 5.57
CA THR A 200 -20.11 -9.38 4.16
C THR A 200 -21.48 -9.99 3.89
N ALA A 201 -22.13 -10.57 4.91
CA ALA A 201 -23.44 -11.19 4.82
C ALA A 201 -24.58 -10.30 5.38
N ARG A 202 -24.27 -9.13 5.96
CA ARG A 202 -25.22 -8.31 6.71
C ARG A 202 -25.23 -6.86 6.20
N PRO A 203 -26.00 -6.53 5.15
CA PRO A 203 -25.97 -5.21 4.53
C PRO A 203 -26.31 -4.05 5.47
N THR A 204 -27.27 -4.23 6.38
CA THR A 204 -27.62 -3.22 7.39
C THR A 204 -26.43 -2.93 8.32
N LEU A 205 -25.72 -3.98 8.78
CA LEU A 205 -24.54 -3.82 9.62
C LEU A 205 -23.43 -3.08 8.87
N LEU A 206 -23.20 -3.42 7.60
CA LEU A 206 -22.26 -2.70 6.75
C LEU A 206 -22.59 -1.20 6.66
N ALA A 207 -23.84 -0.84 6.40
CA ALA A 207 -24.26 0.56 6.32
C ALA A 207 -24.02 1.31 7.63
N LEU A 208 -24.34 0.71 8.78
CA LEU A 208 -24.11 1.32 10.10
C LEU A 208 -22.62 1.55 10.37
N VAL A 209 -21.78 0.59 9.99
CA VAL A 209 -20.32 0.68 10.14
C VAL A 209 -19.75 1.77 9.22
N VAL A 210 -20.22 1.86 7.97
CA VAL A 210 -19.84 2.94 7.06
C VAL A 210 -20.28 4.30 7.60
N CYS A 211 -21.50 4.43 8.12
CA CYS A 211 -21.96 5.65 8.81
C CYS A 211 -21.04 6.02 9.98
N GLY A 212 -20.72 5.05 10.85
CA GLY A 212 -19.83 5.26 12.00
C GLY A 212 -18.43 5.69 11.56
N TYR A 213 -17.86 5.04 10.55
CA TYR A 213 -16.58 5.40 9.95
C TYR A 213 -16.59 6.83 9.40
N LEU A 214 -17.64 7.23 8.67
CA LEU A 214 -17.75 8.59 8.12
C LEU A 214 -17.87 9.63 9.24
N LEU A 215 -18.69 9.37 10.26
CA LEU A 215 -18.85 10.27 11.40
C LEU A 215 -17.51 10.49 12.11
N VAL A 216 -16.81 9.41 12.47
CA VAL A 216 -15.48 9.45 13.10
C VAL A 216 -14.49 10.18 12.20
N SER A 217 -14.51 9.91 10.89
CA SER A 217 -13.59 10.53 9.93
C SER A 217 -13.84 12.02 9.73
N ILE A 218 -15.10 12.46 9.70
CA ILE A 218 -15.45 13.88 9.61
C ILE A 218 -15.02 14.61 10.88
N ILE A 219 -15.37 14.09 12.06
CA ILE A 219 -14.97 14.67 13.36
C ILE A 219 -13.44 14.73 13.45
N GLY A 220 -12.76 13.63 13.14
CA GLY A 220 -11.31 13.54 13.15
C GLY A 220 -10.64 14.53 12.20
N ALA A 221 -11.18 14.69 11.00
CA ALA A 221 -10.69 15.66 10.02
C ALA A 221 -10.99 17.12 10.43
N LEU A 222 -12.07 17.40 11.16
CA LEU A 222 -12.31 18.74 11.71
C LEU A 222 -11.29 19.10 12.81
N ILE A 223 -10.85 18.13 13.62
CA ILE A 223 -9.89 18.34 14.71
C ILE A 223 -8.44 18.38 14.21
N PHE A 224 -8.03 17.39 13.41
CA PHE A 224 -6.64 17.17 13.00
C PHE A 224 -6.35 17.52 11.53
N GLN A 225 -7.36 17.95 10.76
CA GLN A 225 -7.23 18.32 9.34
C GLN A 225 -6.54 17.24 8.50
N GLU A 226 -5.60 17.62 7.63
CA GLU A 226 -4.81 16.70 6.81
C GLU A 226 -3.96 15.73 7.63
N ALA A 227 -3.69 16.00 8.91
CA ALA A 227 -3.00 15.04 9.76
C ALA A 227 -3.88 13.82 10.05
N TRP A 228 -5.21 13.96 10.09
CA TRP A 228 -6.15 12.83 10.20
C TRP A 228 -5.93 11.83 9.06
N PHE A 229 -6.06 12.29 7.82
CA PHE A 229 -5.91 11.44 6.64
C PHE A 229 -4.48 10.91 6.45
N ARG A 230 -3.48 11.58 7.04
CA ARG A 230 -2.07 11.18 6.91
C ARG A 230 -1.63 10.14 7.95
N HIS A 231 -2.20 10.16 9.16
CA HIS A 231 -1.70 9.42 10.31
C HIS A 231 -2.74 8.56 11.03
N ILE A 232 -4.03 8.92 10.96
CA ILE A 232 -5.08 8.32 11.81
C ILE A 232 -6.10 7.53 10.99
N ASP A 233 -6.55 8.04 9.84
CA ASP A 233 -7.54 7.34 9.01
C ASP A 233 -6.97 6.03 8.46
N PRO A 234 -7.50 4.86 8.87
CA PRO A 234 -7.00 3.57 8.41
C PRO A 234 -7.11 3.41 6.89
N ILE A 235 -8.19 3.90 6.27
CA ILE A 235 -8.43 3.74 4.84
C ILE A 235 -7.46 4.62 4.03
N SER A 236 -7.28 5.89 4.42
CA SER A 236 -6.31 6.76 3.75
C SER A 236 -4.88 6.22 3.85
N VAL A 237 -4.51 5.66 5.00
CA VAL A 237 -3.19 5.05 5.19
C VAL A 237 -3.04 3.80 4.33
N PHE A 238 -4.03 2.90 4.31
CA PHE A 238 -4.06 1.72 3.44
C PHE A 238 -3.80 2.07 1.97
N PHE A 239 -4.57 3.01 1.42
CA PHE A 239 -4.38 3.43 0.02
C PHE A 239 -3.06 4.13 -0.19
N ARG A 240 -2.53 4.87 0.79
CA ARG A 240 -1.22 5.51 0.66
C ARG A 240 -0.08 4.50 0.54
N PHE A 241 -0.15 3.38 1.26
CA PHE A 241 0.87 2.33 1.15
C PHE A 241 0.77 1.60 -0.18
N TYR A 242 -0.42 1.12 -0.54
CA TYR A 242 -0.64 0.36 -1.76
C TYR A 242 -0.37 1.15 -3.05
N SER A 243 -0.76 2.43 -3.10
CA SER A 243 -0.56 3.29 -4.28
C SER A 243 0.89 3.65 -4.57
N ARG A 244 1.83 3.44 -3.64
CA ARG A 244 3.24 3.78 -3.86
C ARG A 244 3.94 2.83 -4.83
N ALA A 245 3.39 1.65 -5.02
CA ALA A 245 3.86 0.74 -6.07
C ALA A 245 3.46 1.23 -7.48
N ALA A 246 2.60 2.25 -7.58
CA ALA A 246 2.03 2.66 -8.85
C ALA A 246 3.05 3.31 -9.79
N PRO A 247 2.99 2.99 -11.10
CA PRO A 247 3.77 3.68 -12.12
C PRO A 247 3.30 5.11 -12.33
N LEU A 248 2.02 5.43 -12.12
CA LEU A 248 1.48 6.79 -12.28
C LEU A 248 1.31 7.46 -10.92
N ARG A 249 1.86 8.67 -10.80
CA ARG A 249 1.67 9.55 -9.64
C ARG A 249 1.11 10.89 -10.09
N TRP A 250 -0.01 11.29 -9.50
CA TRP A 250 -0.64 12.57 -9.75
C TRP A 250 -0.14 13.60 -8.74
N THR A 251 0.40 14.70 -9.25
CA THR A 251 0.84 15.86 -8.48
C THR A 251 0.16 17.10 -9.07
N ASP A 252 0.07 18.20 -8.31
CA ASP A 252 -0.65 19.38 -8.78
C ASP A 252 -0.09 19.92 -10.12
N GLY A 253 -0.85 19.71 -11.20
CA GLY A 253 -0.53 20.14 -12.56
C GLY A 253 0.40 19.22 -13.36
N HIS A 254 0.79 18.04 -12.84
CA HIS A 254 1.58 17.08 -13.62
C HIS A 254 1.39 15.63 -13.17
N VAL A 255 1.52 14.70 -14.13
CA VAL A 255 1.55 13.26 -13.90
C VAL A 255 2.98 12.78 -14.06
N GLU A 256 3.51 12.17 -13.03
CA GLU A 256 4.80 11.51 -13.07
C GLU A 256 4.60 10.03 -13.41
N VAL A 257 5.33 9.55 -14.42
CA VAL A 257 5.36 8.15 -14.84
C VAL A 257 6.71 7.57 -14.43
N ARG A 258 6.67 6.47 -13.67
CA ARG A 258 7.83 5.69 -13.22
C ARG A 258 7.67 4.23 -13.62
N ILE A 259 8.75 3.47 -13.54
CA ILE A 259 8.66 2.00 -13.61
C ILE A 259 7.92 1.51 -12.35
N PRO A 260 6.98 0.54 -12.47
CA PRO A 260 6.23 0.02 -11.33
C PRO A 260 7.13 -0.35 -10.16
N ALA A 261 6.67 -0.04 -8.94
CA ALA A 261 7.35 -0.28 -7.67
C ALA A 261 8.72 0.41 -7.47
N MET A 262 9.29 1.10 -8.47
CA MET A 262 10.54 1.84 -8.28
C MET A 262 10.39 3.04 -7.35
N GLY A 263 9.16 3.53 -7.14
CA GLY A 263 8.84 4.53 -6.12
C GLY A 263 8.93 4.01 -4.67
N LEU A 264 9.12 2.70 -4.45
CA LEU A 264 9.34 2.11 -3.13
C LEU A 264 10.79 2.26 -2.66
N VAL A 265 11.73 2.44 -3.59
CA VAL A 265 13.16 2.60 -3.31
C VAL A 265 13.52 4.08 -3.42
N GLY A 266 14.17 4.63 -2.40
CA GLY A 266 14.89 5.90 -2.53
C GLY A 266 14.43 7.07 -1.67
N ASN A 267 13.50 6.92 -0.72
CA ASN A 267 13.13 8.02 0.17
C ASN A 267 13.12 7.68 1.67
N SER A 268 13.54 6.48 2.12
CA SER A 268 13.64 6.22 3.56
C SER A 268 14.68 7.17 4.15
N ARG A 269 14.23 8.12 4.96
CA ARG A 269 15.00 9.26 5.47
C ARG A 269 16.26 8.78 6.16
N VAL A 270 17.38 8.67 5.47
CA VAL A 270 18.63 8.43 6.18
C VAL A 270 19.85 8.85 5.36
N ASP A 271 20.37 10.01 5.74
CA ASP A 271 21.79 10.28 5.67
C ASP A 271 22.20 10.75 7.08
N PRO A 272 22.90 9.90 7.87
CA PRO A 272 23.34 10.28 9.21
C PRO A 272 24.36 11.43 9.18
N THR A 273 24.94 11.74 8.01
CA THR A 273 25.99 12.76 7.91
C THR A 273 25.47 14.20 7.88
N TYR A 274 24.18 14.42 7.60
CA TYR A 274 23.62 15.77 7.51
C TYR A 274 23.12 16.36 8.83
N GLU A 275 22.83 15.55 9.85
CA GLU A 275 22.37 16.08 11.15
C GLU A 275 23.50 16.71 11.98
N ASN A 276 24.77 16.39 11.69
CA ASN A 276 25.91 16.95 12.43
C ASN A 276 26.33 18.36 11.95
N GLU A 277 26.18 18.68 10.66
CA GLU A 277 26.59 20.01 10.14
C GLU A 277 25.69 21.16 10.62
N THR A 278 24.42 20.86 10.97
CA THR A 278 23.49 21.90 11.46
C THR A 278 23.66 22.20 12.95
N GLN A 279 24.28 21.29 13.72
CA GLN A 279 24.57 21.49 15.15
C GLN A 279 25.94 22.14 15.41
N GLU A 280 26.96 21.89 14.57
CA GLU A 280 28.25 22.59 14.72
C GLU A 280 28.16 24.07 14.31
N SER A 281 27.43 24.40 13.23
CA SER A 281 27.25 25.79 12.77
C SER A 281 26.48 26.69 13.76
N SER A 282 25.75 26.12 14.72
CA SER A 282 24.94 26.87 15.68
C SER A 282 25.59 27.02 17.06
N SER A 283 26.75 26.37 17.30
CA SER A 283 27.48 26.48 18.58
C SER A 283 28.65 27.49 18.55
N GLU A 284 29.09 27.94 17.37
CA GLU A 284 30.24 28.86 17.21
C GLU A 284 29.87 30.36 17.10
N ARG A 285 28.62 30.75 17.38
CA ARG A 285 28.19 32.17 17.31
C ARG A 285 27.50 32.70 18.56
N VAL A 286 27.92 32.34 19.77
CA VAL A 286 27.61 33.15 20.97
C VAL A 286 28.72 33.01 22.03
N ALA A 287 29.74 33.86 21.96
CA ALA A 287 30.58 34.32 23.08
C ALA A 287 31.41 35.50 22.54
N ASP A 288 30.82 36.69 22.53
CA ASP A 288 30.95 37.75 23.55
C ASP A 288 32.22 38.59 23.37
N GLY A 289 32.00 39.90 23.30
CA GLY A 289 32.98 40.91 22.93
C GLY A 289 33.86 41.35 24.10
N GLY A 290 35.06 41.83 23.76
CA GLY A 290 35.94 42.51 24.70
C GLY A 290 37.04 43.24 23.95
N ALA A 291 37.04 44.57 24.06
CA ALA A 291 37.98 45.49 23.45
C ALA A 291 39.43 45.27 23.90
N ASN A 292 40.41 45.43 22.99
CA ASN A 292 41.46 46.45 23.16
C ASN A 292 42.40 46.58 21.95
N GLN A 293 42.52 47.86 21.56
CA GLN A 293 43.54 48.64 20.89
C GLN A 293 45.00 48.12 20.80
N VAL A 294 45.67 48.57 19.72
CA VAL A 294 47.09 48.99 19.56
C VAL A 294 47.91 48.21 18.50
N ASP A 295 47.98 48.82 17.31
CA ASP A 295 49.16 49.28 16.54
C ASP A 295 50.12 48.33 15.75
N ALA A 296 50.59 48.94 14.66
CA ALA A 296 51.82 48.74 13.88
C ALA A 296 51.86 47.76 12.67
N THR A 297 51.92 48.39 11.47
CA THR A 297 52.83 48.14 10.30
C THR A 297 52.82 46.75 9.63
N GLU A 298 52.84 46.53 8.30
CA GLU A 298 53.47 47.25 7.19
C GLU A 298 52.98 46.62 5.85
N THR A 299 52.71 47.47 4.85
CA THR A 299 53.17 47.42 3.44
C THR A 299 53.12 46.08 2.67
N THR A 300 52.30 45.92 1.61
CA THR A 300 52.68 46.31 0.23
C THR A 300 51.50 46.25 -0.77
N ALA A 301 51.52 47.20 -1.71
CA ALA A 301 50.64 47.40 -2.88
C ALA A 301 50.67 46.23 -3.88
N HIS A 302 49.71 46.01 -4.80
CA HIS A 302 49.24 46.87 -5.91
C HIS A 302 48.01 46.22 -6.64
N PRO A 303 47.35 46.81 -7.67
CA PRO A 303 45.90 47.06 -7.68
C PRO A 303 45.14 46.61 -8.97
N GLN A 304 43.85 46.98 -9.03
CA GLN A 304 42.94 47.03 -10.21
C GLN A 304 42.38 45.67 -10.68
N SER A 305 41.08 45.46 -10.93
CA SER A 305 40.05 46.37 -11.44
C SER A 305 38.62 45.85 -11.15
N GLN A 306 37.67 46.77 -11.25
CA GLN A 306 36.21 46.71 -11.05
C GLN A 306 35.48 45.54 -11.74
N SER A 307 34.44 45.00 -11.09
CA SER A 307 33.03 45.27 -11.46
C SER A 307 32.08 44.46 -10.57
N GLY A 308 30.96 45.08 -10.21
CA GLY A 308 29.96 44.49 -9.32
C GLY A 308 29.28 43.27 -9.94
N TYR A 309 29.09 42.24 -9.10
CA TYR A 309 28.09 41.21 -9.33
C TYR A 309 27.37 40.95 -8.01
N THR A 310 26.14 41.44 -7.92
CA THR A 310 25.18 41.03 -6.90
C THR A 310 24.83 39.56 -7.16
N ASP A 311 25.36 38.65 -6.35
CA ASP A 311 24.95 37.25 -6.44
C ASP A 311 23.62 37.04 -5.71
N ASN A 312 22.55 37.32 -6.45
CA ASN A 312 21.24 36.72 -6.22
C ASN A 312 21.37 35.22 -6.47
N THR A 313 21.79 34.45 -5.45
CA THR A 313 21.61 33.00 -5.47
C THR A 313 20.12 32.70 -5.29
N ALA A 314 19.42 32.75 -6.42
CA ALA A 314 18.12 32.14 -6.62
C ALA A 314 18.19 30.69 -6.13
N SER A 315 17.55 30.43 -5.00
CA SER A 315 17.23 29.08 -4.56
C SER A 315 16.54 28.36 -5.71
N SER A 316 17.26 27.42 -6.35
CA SER A 316 16.74 26.70 -7.51
C SER A 316 15.39 26.05 -7.12
N PRO A 317 14.30 26.26 -7.89
CA PRO A 317 12.98 25.70 -7.59
C PRO A 317 12.97 24.15 -7.62
N THR A 318 14.06 23.52 -8.04
CA THR A 318 14.24 22.07 -8.03
C THR A 318 14.61 21.51 -6.65
N LYS A 319 15.20 22.31 -5.75
CA LYS A 319 15.61 21.85 -4.41
C LYS A 319 14.40 21.64 -3.49
N SER A 320 13.44 22.56 -3.51
CA SER A 320 12.20 22.47 -2.72
C SER A 320 11.25 21.36 -3.19
N LEU A 321 11.26 21.00 -4.48
CA LEU A 321 10.48 19.88 -5.01
C LEU A 321 11.08 18.51 -4.65
N ARG A 322 12.40 18.44 -4.42
CA ARG A 322 13.07 17.22 -3.92
C ARG A 322 12.79 17.00 -2.43
N GLU A 323 12.78 18.05 -1.62
CA GLU A 323 12.47 17.97 -0.18
C GLU A 323 11.02 17.58 0.12
N GLN A 324 10.08 17.81 -0.81
CA GLN A 324 8.68 17.38 -0.66
C GLN A 324 8.41 15.91 -1.01
N SER A 325 9.45 15.14 -1.35
CA SER A 325 9.31 13.71 -1.66
C SER A 325 9.40 12.87 -0.39
N PHE A 326 8.33 12.89 0.40
CA PHE A 326 8.19 12.17 1.67
C PHE A 326 8.67 10.70 1.60
N ALA A 327 9.45 10.31 2.60
CA ALA A 327 9.74 8.92 2.94
C ALA A 327 8.43 8.10 3.02
N LEU A 328 8.46 6.85 2.55
CA LEU A 328 7.28 5.98 2.60
C LEU A 328 7.08 5.43 4.01
N ILE A 329 8.17 4.88 4.53
CA ILE A 329 8.28 4.29 5.85
C ILE A 329 9.27 5.19 6.58
N GLU A 330 8.76 5.91 7.56
CA GLU A 330 9.50 6.89 8.36
C GLU A 330 9.89 6.30 9.71
N ASP A 331 9.06 5.39 10.22
CA ASP A 331 9.21 4.86 11.57
C ASP A 331 8.65 3.44 11.72
N ARG A 332 8.68 2.93 12.95
CA ARG A 332 8.24 1.58 13.30
C ARG A 332 6.75 1.31 13.08
N SER A 333 5.90 2.32 13.15
CA SER A 333 4.47 2.18 12.86
C SER A 333 4.21 1.93 11.38
N ASP A 334 5.03 2.49 10.50
CA ASP A 334 4.95 2.23 9.07
C ASP A 334 5.41 0.82 8.70
N VAL A 335 6.46 0.34 9.36
CA VAL A 335 6.87 -1.07 9.26
C VAL A 335 5.72 -1.97 9.70
N ALA A 336 5.06 -1.62 10.81
CA ALA A 336 3.93 -2.37 11.34
C ALA A 336 2.75 -2.40 10.34
N ILE A 337 2.45 -1.28 9.66
CA ILE A 337 1.45 -1.23 8.60
C ILE A 337 1.87 -2.10 7.40
N ALA A 338 3.11 -2.02 6.94
CA ALA A 338 3.59 -2.85 5.82
C ALA A 338 3.50 -4.35 6.14
N VAL A 339 3.82 -4.75 7.38
CA VAL A 339 3.62 -6.13 7.86
C VAL A 339 2.14 -6.48 7.94
N MET A 340 1.29 -5.56 8.41
CA MET A 340 -0.16 -5.77 8.50
C MET A 340 -0.79 -6.09 7.14
N LEU A 341 -0.35 -5.41 6.07
CA LEU A 341 -0.86 -5.65 4.71
C LEU A 341 -0.50 -7.04 4.18
N VAL A 342 0.61 -7.63 4.65
CA VAL A 342 0.95 -9.03 4.35
C VAL A 342 0.17 -9.98 5.26
N TRP A 343 0.09 -9.65 6.55
CA TRP A 343 -0.54 -10.46 7.58
C TRP A 343 -2.05 -10.63 7.39
N GLU A 344 -2.78 -9.58 6.99
CA GLU A 344 -4.24 -9.64 6.76
C GLU A 344 -4.61 -10.77 5.79
N LEU A 345 -3.90 -10.89 4.68
CA LEU A 345 -4.12 -11.94 3.68
C LEU A 345 -3.75 -13.33 4.21
N THR A 346 -2.66 -13.43 4.99
CA THR A 346 -2.27 -14.69 5.64
C THR A 346 -3.32 -15.14 6.65
N PHE A 347 -3.82 -14.24 7.49
CA PHE A 347 -4.84 -14.54 8.49
C PHE A 347 -6.17 -14.93 7.84
N SER A 348 -6.62 -14.17 6.85
CA SER A 348 -7.83 -14.49 6.08
C SER A 348 -7.73 -15.87 5.42
N GLY A 349 -6.57 -16.18 4.81
CA GLY A 349 -6.30 -17.50 4.25
C GLY A 349 -6.29 -18.60 5.33
N PHE A 350 -5.73 -18.34 6.51
CA PHE A 350 -5.73 -19.31 7.60
C PHE A 350 -7.15 -19.65 8.06
N VAL A 351 -7.99 -18.66 8.37
CA VAL A 351 -9.33 -18.89 8.94
C VAL A 351 -10.30 -19.52 7.94
N THR A 352 -10.01 -19.45 6.64
CA THR A 352 -10.80 -20.03 5.53
C THR A 352 -10.29 -21.40 5.06
N THR A 353 -9.41 -22.06 5.84
CA THR A 353 -8.93 -23.43 5.53
C THR A 353 -9.47 -24.47 6.50
N THR A 354 -9.57 -25.72 6.05
CA THR A 354 -9.99 -26.86 6.88
C THR A 354 -9.11 -27.01 8.15
N GLN A 355 -7.79 -26.86 8.01
CA GLN A 355 -6.83 -26.94 9.12
C GLN A 355 -6.96 -25.76 10.08
N GLY A 356 -7.07 -24.53 9.56
CA GLY A 356 -7.28 -23.36 10.42
C GLY A 356 -8.59 -23.46 11.20
N GLY A 357 -9.66 -23.91 10.54
CA GLY A 357 -10.94 -24.19 11.20
C GLY A 357 -10.85 -25.28 12.28
N ALA A 358 -10.05 -26.32 12.07
CA ALA A 358 -9.83 -27.37 13.07
C ALA A 358 -9.08 -26.84 14.31
N ILE A 359 -8.05 -26.00 14.11
CA ILE A 359 -7.32 -25.34 15.21
C ILE A 359 -8.26 -24.45 16.01
N ILE A 360 -9.07 -23.63 15.35
CA ILE A 360 -10.02 -22.73 16.02
C ILE A 360 -11.04 -23.54 16.84
N ARG A 361 -11.62 -24.61 16.27
CA ARG A 361 -12.54 -25.51 17.00
C ARG A 361 -11.87 -26.14 18.23
N THR A 362 -10.61 -26.53 18.12
CA THR A 362 -9.84 -27.12 19.22
C THR A 362 -9.64 -26.11 20.36
N ILE A 363 -9.25 -24.88 20.03
CA ILE A 363 -9.05 -23.82 21.02
C ILE A 363 -10.37 -23.45 21.71
N VAL A 364 -11.46 -23.34 20.95
CA VAL A 364 -12.80 -23.05 21.49
C VAL A 364 -13.30 -24.20 22.37
N ALA A 365 -13.07 -25.45 21.97
CA ALA A 365 -13.37 -26.63 22.80
C ALA A 365 -12.58 -26.65 24.12
N GLY A 366 -11.40 -26.01 24.15
CA GLY A 366 -10.61 -25.77 25.36
C GLY A 366 -11.16 -24.70 26.31
N GLY A 367 -12.29 -24.05 25.97
CA GLY A 367 -13.01 -23.12 26.85
C GLY A 367 -12.85 -21.64 26.52
N LEU A 368 -12.09 -21.27 25.48
CA LEU A 368 -12.02 -19.89 25.01
C LEU A 368 -13.23 -19.54 24.13
N SER A 369 -13.72 -18.30 24.25
CA SER A 369 -14.79 -17.84 23.34
C SER A 369 -14.27 -17.74 21.90
N PRO A 370 -15.12 -17.93 20.88
CA PRO A 370 -14.71 -17.75 19.48
C PRO A 370 -14.10 -16.36 19.23
N VAL A 371 -14.74 -15.31 19.73
CA VAL A 371 -14.26 -13.91 19.57
C VAL A 371 -12.86 -13.74 20.15
N ILE A 372 -12.57 -14.26 21.36
CA ILE A 372 -11.24 -14.17 21.95
C ILE A 372 -10.24 -15.03 21.16
N THR A 373 -10.66 -16.20 20.70
CA THR A 373 -9.82 -17.12 19.90
C THR A 373 -9.35 -16.45 18.61
N TYR A 374 -10.28 -15.92 17.81
CA TYR A 374 -9.93 -15.20 16.60
C TYR A 374 -9.02 -14.01 16.91
N LEU A 375 -9.23 -13.29 18.03
CA LEU A 375 -8.51 -12.05 18.34
C LEU A 375 -7.08 -12.37 18.75
N GLY A 376 -6.93 -13.38 19.60
CA GLY A 376 -5.63 -13.89 20.01
C GLY A 376 -4.83 -14.41 18.82
N LEU A 377 -5.47 -15.12 17.89
CA LEU A 377 -4.79 -15.58 16.67
C LEU A 377 -4.41 -14.42 15.75
N PHE A 378 -5.31 -13.44 15.57
CA PHE A 378 -5.07 -12.30 14.70
C PHE A 378 -3.96 -11.38 15.22
N VAL A 379 -4.04 -10.98 16.50
CA VAL A 379 -3.04 -10.12 17.15
C VAL A 379 -1.75 -10.90 17.38
N GLY A 380 -1.83 -12.13 17.88
CA GLY A 380 -0.65 -12.96 18.16
C GLY A 380 0.16 -13.26 16.91
N GLY A 381 -0.50 -13.67 15.82
CA GLY A 381 0.17 -13.93 14.54
C GLY A 381 0.77 -12.67 13.93
N PHE A 382 0.08 -11.52 14.01
CA PHE A 382 0.66 -10.24 13.62
C PHE A 382 1.93 -9.92 14.39
N MET A 383 1.90 -10.08 15.73
CA MET A 383 3.06 -9.80 16.57
C MET A 383 4.24 -10.72 16.25
N ILE A 384 3.99 -11.97 15.87
CA ILE A 384 5.03 -12.90 15.40
C ILE A 384 5.67 -12.39 14.11
N PHE A 385 4.87 -12.00 13.11
CA PHE A 385 5.39 -11.45 11.85
C PHE A 385 6.15 -10.14 12.11
N TYR A 386 5.55 -9.22 12.85
CA TYR A 386 6.18 -7.94 13.14
C TYR A 386 7.51 -8.13 13.89
N ALA A 387 7.54 -8.97 14.94
CA ALA A 387 8.74 -9.27 15.69
C ALA A 387 9.81 -9.96 14.84
N ALA A 388 9.43 -10.90 13.97
CA ALA A 388 10.37 -11.57 13.06
C ALA A 388 11.06 -10.55 12.12
N PHE A 389 10.30 -9.59 11.59
CA PHE A 389 10.87 -8.55 10.74
C PHE A 389 11.79 -7.58 11.51
N LEU A 390 11.41 -7.18 12.73
CA LEU A 390 12.28 -6.37 13.60
C LEU A 390 13.57 -7.13 13.97
N PHE A 391 13.46 -8.43 14.22
CA PHE A 391 14.59 -9.29 14.56
C PHE A 391 15.55 -9.45 13.39
N ALA A 392 15.05 -9.52 12.16
CA ALA A 392 15.88 -9.46 10.95
C ALA A 392 16.73 -8.17 10.91
N GLY A 393 16.15 -7.02 11.22
CA GLY A 393 16.89 -5.75 11.31
C GLY A 393 17.99 -5.75 12.37
N ARG A 394 17.73 -6.37 13.54
CA ARG A 394 18.73 -6.56 14.60
C ARG A 394 19.88 -7.45 14.13
N ILE A 395 19.57 -8.63 13.59
CA ILE A 395 20.60 -9.56 13.07
C ILE A 395 21.45 -8.88 11.99
N ALA A 396 20.83 -8.10 11.11
CA ALA A 396 21.56 -7.37 10.07
C ALA A 396 22.53 -6.36 10.69
N ALA A 397 22.07 -5.50 11.60
CA ALA A 397 22.92 -4.51 12.27
C ALA A 397 24.10 -5.17 13.00
N ASP A 398 23.83 -6.23 13.77
CA ASP A 398 24.84 -6.93 14.59
C ASP A 398 25.91 -7.63 13.73
N ARG A 399 25.53 -8.19 12.57
CA ARG A 399 26.47 -8.94 11.71
C ARG A 399 27.31 -8.07 10.78
N LEU A 400 26.88 -6.84 10.46
CA LEU A 400 27.48 -6.03 9.39
C LEU A 400 28.54 -5.04 9.85
N ARG A 401 28.74 -4.85 11.17
CA ARG A 401 29.57 -3.77 11.75
C ARG A 401 29.30 -2.43 11.04
N THR A 402 28.06 -1.95 11.14
CA THR A 402 27.57 -0.79 10.40
C THR A 402 27.22 0.37 11.34
N THR A 403 27.20 1.60 10.81
CA THR A 403 26.69 2.80 11.49
C THR A 403 25.16 2.87 11.51
N TRP A 404 24.50 2.05 10.70
CA TRP A 404 23.04 1.97 10.61
C TRP A 404 22.45 1.23 11.82
N SER A 405 21.48 1.83 12.51
CA SER A 405 20.81 1.15 13.61
C SER A 405 19.90 0.03 13.09
N ALA A 406 19.57 -0.94 13.94
CA ALA A 406 18.58 -1.98 13.62
C ALA A 406 17.22 -1.39 13.21
N GLY A 407 16.84 -0.25 13.79
CA GLY A 407 15.62 0.48 13.43
C GLY A 407 15.67 1.03 12.01
N ASP A 408 16.78 1.67 11.65
CA ASP A 408 16.97 2.28 10.32
C ASP A 408 16.95 1.21 9.24
N LEU A 409 17.64 0.08 9.46
CA LEU A 409 17.61 -1.04 8.52
C LEU A 409 16.20 -1.60 8.37
N THR A 410 15.47 -1.80 9.48
CA THR A 410 14.09 -2.28 9.42
C THR A 410 13.21 -1.34 8.58
N VAL A 411 13.29 -0.03 8.84
CA VAL A 411 12.54 1.01 8.12
C VAL A 411 12.92 1.02 6.64
N ALA A 412 14.21 0.90 6.31
CA ALA A 412 14.69 0.94 4.94
C ALA A 412 14.27 -0.28 4.11
N PHE A 413 14.23 -1.48 4.71
CA PHE A 413 13.86 -2.72 4.01
C PHE A 413 12.35 -2.99 3.95
N ALA A 414 11.55 -2.39 4.84
CA ALA A 414 10.10 -2.60 4.90
C ALA A 414 9.30 -2.29 3.60
N PRO A 415 9.71 -1.37 2.69
CA PRO A 415 8.99 -1.15 1.43
C PRO A 415 8.91 -2.39 0.54
N SER A 416 9.85 -3.34 0.68
CA SER A 416 9.80 -4.62 -0.04
C SER A 416 8.55 -5.44 0.31
N LEU A 417 8.04 -5.34 1.53
CA LEU A 417 6.80 -6.02 1.96
C LEU A 417 5.57 -5.49 1.23
N ILE A 418 5.56 -4.20 0.85
CA ILE A 418 4.45 -3.60 0.11
C ILE A 418 4.36 -4.22 -1.29
N ALA A 419 5.51 -4.48 -1.95
CA ALA A 419 5.52 -5.19 -3.24
C ALA A 419 4.95 -6.61 -3.12
N ILE A 420 5.25 -7.32 -2.03
CA ILE A 420 4.64 -8.62 -1.72
C ILE A 420 3.12 -8.47 -1.56
N ALA A 421 2.68 -7.53 -0.72
CA ALA A 421 1.27 -7.31 -0.42
C ALA A 421 0.46 -6.98 -1.69
N VAL A 422 1.01 -6.19 -2.62
CA VAL A 422 0.39 -5.89 -3.93
C VAL A 422 0.19 -7.16 -4.74
N GLY A 423 1.24 -7.99 -4.88
CA GLY A 423 1.16 -9.26 -5.61
C GLY A 423 0.14 -10.22 -4.99
N TYR A 424 0.10 -10.30 -3.67
CA TYR A 424 -0.85 -11.17 -2.96
C TYR A 424 -2.29 -10.66 -3.10
N HIS A 425 -2.52 -9.36 -2.97
CA HIS A 425 -3.85 -8.79 -3.15
C HIS A 425 -4.34 -8.99 -4.58
N LEU A 426 -3.48 -8.86 -5.61
CA LEU A 426 -3.85 -9.19 -6.99
C LEU A 426 -4.24 -10.66 -7.13
N ALA A 427 -3.44 -11.58 -6.59
CA ALA A 427 -3.72 -13.00 -6.62
C ALA A 427 -5.04 -13.38 -5.93
N HIS A 428 -5.42 -12.65 -4.89
CA HIS A 428 -6.64 -12.92 -4.13
C HIS A 428 -7.89 -12.27 -4.77
N TYR A 429 -7.79 -11.04 -5.27
CA TYR A 429 -8.96 -10.25 -5.65
C TYR A 429 -9.17 -10.06 -7.16
N ALA A 430 -8.20 -10.37 -8.02
CA ALA A 430 -8.36 -10.15 -9.46
C ALA A 430 -9.46 -11.03 -10.07
N GLY A 431 -9.47 -12.33 -9.74
CA GLY A 431 -10.54 -13.25 -10.18
C GLY A 431 -11.90 -12.84 -9.62
N PHE A 432 -11.96 -12.48 -8.33
CA PHE A 432 -13.18 -11.99 -7.68
C PHE A 432 -13.75 -10.74 -8.37
N LEU A 433 -12.90 -9.75 -8.67
CA LEU A 433 -13.31 -8.53 -9.38
C LEU A 433 -13.82 -8.84 -10.79
N LEU A 434 -13.11 -9.67 -11.55
CA LEU A 434 -13.52 -10.05 -12.91
C LEU A 434 -14.86 -10.77 -12.88
N SER A 435 -15.01 -11.75 -11.97
CA SER A 435 -16.23 -12.52 -11.80
C SER A 435 -17.44 -11.63 -11.48
N LEU A 436 -17.28 -10.67 -10.56
CA LEU A 436 -18.34 -9.74 -10.16
C LEU A 436 -18.44 -8.48 -11.02
N SER A 437 -17.62 -8.31 -12.05
CA SER A 437 -17.60 -7.08 -12.84
C SER A 437 -18.95 -6.70 -13.47
N PRO A 438 -19.80 -7.62 -13.98
CA PRO A 438 -21.13 -7.25 -14.49
C PRO A 438 -22.05 -6.77 -13.36
N SER A 439 -22.09 -7.51 -12.25
CA SER A 439 -22.87 -7.14 -11.06
C SER A 439 -22.44 -5.78 -10.47
N LEU A 440 -21.13 -5.50 -10.45
CA LEU A 440 -20.59 -4.22 -10.01
C LEU A 440 -20.98 -3.09 -10.97
N PHE A 441 -20.94 -3.34 -12.28
CA PHE A 441 -21.38 -2.37 -13.27
C PHE A 441 -22.86 -2.00 -13.08
N ASP A 442 -23.72 -3.00 -12.91
CA ASP A 442 -25.16 -2.80 -12.67
C ASP A 442 -25.42 -2.05 -11.35
N ALA A 443 -24.70 -2.41 -10.29
CA ALA A 443 -24.80 -1.76 -8.98
C ALA A 443 -24.42 -0.27 -9.03
N VAL A 444 -23.48 0.12 -9.89
CA VAL A 444 -23.06 1.52 -10.07
C VAL A 444 -23.99 2.28 -11.02
N MET A 445 -24.44 1.64 -12.10
CA MET A 445 -25.25 2.31 -13.13
C MET A 445 -26.73 2.41 -12.77
N SER A 446 -27.27 1.45 -12.00
CA SER A 446 -28.67 1.40 -11.58
C SER A 446 -28.81 1.10 -10.07
N PRO A 447 -28.25 1.93 -9.17
CA PRO A 447 -28.11 1.63 -7.74
C PRO A 447 -29.45 1.49 -6.99
N PHE A 448 -30.52 2.11 -7.48
CA PHE A 448 -31.85 2.05 -6.86
C PHE A 448 -32.71 0.90 -7.38
N SER A 449 -32.39 0.39 -8.57
CA SER A 449 -33.12 -0.68 -9.26
C SER A 449 -32.15 -1.66 -9.92
N PRO A 450 -31.24 -2.31 -9.16
CA PRO A 450 -30.34 -3.31 -9.73
C PRO A 450 -31.15 -4.51 -10.26
N PRO A 451 -30.65 -5.23 -11.28
CA PRO A 451 -31.31 -6.42 -11.80
C PRO A 451 -31.57 -7.47 -10.70
N SER A 452 -32.77 -8.06 -10.70
CA SER A 452 -33.15 -9.08 -9.71
C SER A 452 -32.28 -10.34 -9.79
N ASN A 453 -31.71 -10.62 -10.95
CA ASN A 453 -30.83 -11.75 -11.23
C ASN A 453 -29.44 -11.21 -11.58
N PRO A 454 -28.52 -11.12 -10.61
CA PRO A 454 -27.20 -10.56 -10.82
C PRO A 454 -26.37 -11.50 -11.70
N ILE A 455 -25.65 -10.93 -12.66
CA ILE A 455 -24.78 -11.70 -13.56
C ILE A 455 -23.39 -11.80 -12.94
N VAL A 456 -22.90 -13.03 -12.82
CA VAL A 456 -21.54 -13.35 -12.36
C VAL A 456 -20.84 -14.14 -13.46
N LEU A 457 -19.60 -13.76 -13.78
CA LEU A 457 -18.80 -14.47 -14.78
C LEU A 457 -18.16 -15.71 -14.15
N THR A 458 -18.40 -16.86 -14.77
CA THR A 458 -17.62 -18.07 -14.51
C THR A 458 -16.30 -17.98 -15.27
N LEU A 459 -15.19 -17.90 -14.53
CA LEU A 459 -13.89 -17.70 -15.13
C LEU A 459 -13.28 -19.04 -15.60
N PRO A 460 -12.62 -19.08 -16.76
CA PRO A 460 -11.88 -20.26 -17.19
C PRO A 460 -10.83 -20.67 -16.16
N ALA A 461 -10.59 -21.97 -16.01
CA ALA A 461 -9.65 -22.52 -15.03
C ALA A 461 -8.23 -21.93 -15.13
N TRP A 462 -7.78 -21.50 -16.31
CA TRP A 462 -6.44 -20.91 -16.46
C TRP A 462 -6.30 -19.53 -15.79
N ILE A 463 -7.40 -18.82 -15.50
CA ILE A 463 -7.35 -17.54 -14.78
C ILE A 463 -6.75 -17.72 -13.38
N SER A 464 -7.01 -18.85 -12.71
CA SER A 464 -6.40 -19.13 -11.40
C SER A 464 -4.87 -19.32 -11.49
N ALA A 465 -4.33 -19.68 -12.67
CA ALA A 465 -2.89 -19.73 -12.88
C ALA A 465 -2.24 -18.35 -12.84
N LEU A 466 -2.99 -17.26 -13.09
CA LEU A 466 -2.50 -15.89 -12.94
C LEU A 466 -2.15 -15.56 -11.47
N ASN A 467 -2.76 -16.24 -10.50
CA ASN A 467 -2.45 -16.05 -9.08
C ASN A 467 -0.96 -16.31 -8.80
N ILE A 468 -0.41 -17.36 -9.43
CA ILE A 468 1.02 -17.70 -9.33
C ILE A 468 1.87 -16.58 -9.92
N ILE A 469 1.46 -16.02 -11.06
CA ILE A 469 2.18 -14.92 -11.72
C ILE A 469 2.17 -13.67 -10.83
N PHE A 470 1.04 -13.32 -10.23
CA PHE A 470 0.95 -12.16 -9.34
C PHE A 470 1.77 -12.33 -8.06
N ILE A 471 1.73 -13.52 -7.44
CA ILE A 471 2.56 -13.87 -6.27
C ILE A 471 4.05 -13.79 -6.61
N LEU A 472 4.48 -14.47 -7.69
CA LEU A 472 5.87 -14.50 -8.11
C LEU A 472 6.35 -13.11 -8.52
N GLY A 473 5.56 -12.38 -9.31
CA GLY A 473 5.86 -11.01 -9.74
C GLY A 473 6.04 -10.07 -8.55
N GLY A 474 5.14 -10.12 -7.58
CA GLY A 474 5.25 -9.36 -6.32
C GLY A 474 6.53 -9.67 -5.56
N HIS A 475 6.92 -10.95 -5.47
CA HIS A 475 8.18 -11.36 -4.82
C HIS A 475 9.43 -10.92 -5.60
N LEU A 476 9.46 -11.10 -6.92
CA LEU A 476 10.59 -10.65 -7.74
C LEU A 476 10.82 -9.14 -7.60
N ILE A 477 9.73 -8.37 -7.59
CA ILE A 477 9.78 -6.93 -7.33
C ILE A 477 10.24 -6.65 -5.89
N ALA A 478 9.75 -7.38 -4.90
CA ALA A 478 10.17 -7.21 -3.50
C ALA A 478 11.67 -7.48 -3.30
N ILE A 479 12.20 -8.53 -3.93
CA ILE A 479 13.63 -8.86 -3.93
C ILE A 479 14.41 -7.73 -4.60
N TRP A 480 13.95 -7.24 -5.75
CA TRP A 480 14.56 -6.11 -6.43
C TRP A 480 14.61 -4.87 -5.53
N VAL A 481 13.50 -4.54 -4.86
CA VAL A 481 13.40 -3.41 -3.92
C VAL A 481 14.39 -3.57 -2.77
N ALA A 482 14.42 -4.75 -2.12
CA ALA A 482 15.35 -5.04 -1.03
C ALA A 482 16.83 -4.97 -1.49
N HIS A 483 17.14 -5.55 -2.64
CA HIS A 483 18.48 -5.54 -3.22
C HIS A 483 18.94 -4.12 -3.53
N SER A 484 18.06 -3.31 -4.12
CA SER A 484 18.36 -1.93 -4.49
C SER A 484 18.55 -1.05 -3.27
N THR A 485 17.70 -1.20 -2.24
CA THR A 485 17.89 -0.55 -0.94
C THR A 485 19.24 -0.90 -0.33
N ALA A 486 19.62 -2.18 -0.33
CA ALA A 486 20.90 -2.61 0.23
C ALA A 486 22.10 -1.95 -0.47
N TYR A 487 22.06 -1.84 -1.81
CA TYR A 487 23.12 -1.19 -2.58
C TYR A 487 23.14 0.34 -2.46
N GLN A 488 22.02 0.97 -2.06
CA GLN A 488 21.98 2.39 -1.72
C GLN A 488 22.57 2.66 -0.33
N LEU A 489 22.26 1.82 0.66
CA LEU A 489 22.70 2.00 2.05
C LEU A 489 24.18 1.71 2.28
N PHE A 490 24.72 0.72 1.57
CA PHE A 490 26.06 0.20 1.85
C PHE A 490 27.02 0.44 0.67
N PRO A 491 28.18 1.08 0.86
CA PRO A 491 29.20 1.26 -0.18
C PRO A 491 29.87 -0.06 -0.61
N SER A 492 30.04 -1.01 0.33
CA SER A 492 30.62 -2.31 0.04
C SER A 492 29.59 -3.28 -0.55
N ARG A 493 29.95 -3.95 -1.65
CA ARG A 493 29.09 -4.97 -2.30
C ARG A 493 28.80 -6.14 -1.38
N LEU A 494 29.81 -6.65 -0.68
CA LEU A 494 29.65 -7.79 0.22
C LEU A 494 28.80 -7.42 1.45
N GLN A 495 28.93 -6.19 1.94
CA GLN A 495 28.11 -5.68 3.04
C GLN A 495 26.64 -5.51 2.59
N ALA A 496 26.40 -4.94 1.40
CA ALA A 496 25.06 -4.85 0.81
C ALA A 496 24.42 -6.24 0.63
N ILE A 497 25.18 -7.21 0.11
CA ILE A 497 24.66 -8.57 -0.08
C ILE A 497 24.33 -9.24 1.26
N ARG A 498 25.20 -9.10 2.27
CA ARG A 498 24.99 -9.70 3.59
C ARG A 498 23.85 -9.05 4.37
N SER A 499 23.55 -7.77 4.11
CA SER A 499 22.56 -7.01 4.88
C SER A 499 21.13 -7.42 4.63
N GLN A 500 20.83 -7.89 3.42
CA GLN A 500 19.51 -8.37 3.04
C GLN A 500 19.24 -9.82 3.48
N TYR A 501 20.24 -10.63 3.85
CA TYR A 501 20.02 -12.05 4.18
C TYR A 501 18.97 -12.29 5.27
N PRO A 502 18.99 -11.58 6.42
CA PRO A 502 17.97 -11.79 7.46
C PRO A 502 16.57 -11.43 6.98
N PHE A 503 16.43 -10.35 6.21
CA PHE A 503 15.15 -9.90 5.65
C PHE A 503 14.61 -10.88 4.60
N ILE A 504 15.46 -11.34 3.67
CA ILE A 504 15.09 -12.34 2.66
C ILE A 504 14.62 -13.63 3.34
N PHE A 505 15.32 -14.06 4.39
CA PHE A 505 14.93 -15.26 5.15
C PHE A 505 13.54 -15.12 5.77
N VAL A 506 13.24 -13.98 6.41
CA VAL A 506 11.93 -13.69 6.99
C VAL A 506 10.85 -13.63 5.91
N MET A 507 11.09 -12.91 4.82
CA MET A 507 10.16 -12.80 3.69
C MET A 507 9.87 -14.18 3.07
N MET A 508 10.90 -15.02 2.92
CA MET A 508 10.74 -16.40 2.45
C MET A 508 9.89 -17.24 3.42
N GLY A 509 10.05 -17.03 4.74
CA GLY A 509 9.18 -17.64 5.74
C GLY A 509 7.70 -17.25 5.55
N TYR A 510 7.41 -15.97 5.33
CA TYR A 510 6.04 -15.50 5.05
C TYR A 510 5.47 -16.12 3.78
N THR A 511 6.31 -16.25 2.75
CA THR A 511 5.95 -16.92 1.50
C THR A 511 5.64 -18.38 1.71
N ILE A 512 6.48 -19.12 2.43
CA ILE A 512 6.26 -20.55 2.70
C ILE A 512 4.95 -20.76 3.44
N VAL A 513 4.67 -19.95 4.48
CA VAL A 513 3.40 -20.01 5.21
C VAL A 513 2.23 -19.71 4.28
N SER A 514 2.32 -18.68 3.45
CA SER A 514 1.24 -18.28 2.54
C SER A 514 0.98 -19.34 1.46
N LEU A 515 2.02 -19.88 0.83
CA LEU A 515 1.90 -20.96 -0.17
C LEU A 515 1.38 -22.24 0.46
N TRP A 516 1.80 -22.55 1.69
CA TRP A 516 1.25 -23.67 2.44
C TRP A 516 -0.25 -23.50 2.63
N LEU A 517 -0.72 -22.34 3.11
CA LEU A 517 -2.15 -22.06 3.30
C LEU A 517 -2.96 -22.19 2.00
N ILE A 518 -2.46 -21.66 0.88
CA ILE A 518 -3.16 -21.77 -0.42
C ILE A 518 -3.24 -23.23 -0.90
N SER A 519 -2.29 -24.08 -0.49
CA SER A 519 -2.32 -25.51 -0.85
C SER A 519 -3.34 -26.33 -0.04
N LEU A 520 -3.91 -25.75 1.02
CA LEU A 520 -4.86 -26.43 1.89
C LEU A 520 -6.29 -26.36 1.33
N PRO A 521 -7.15 -27.36 1.62
CA PRO A 521 -8.56 -27.29 1.27
C PRO A 521 -9.25 -26.14 1.99
N THR A 522 -10.05 -25.37 1.24
CA THR A 522 -10.87 -24.28 1.77
C THR A 522 -12.03 -24.80 2.61
N ALA A 523 -12.47 -24.00 3.58
CA ALA A 523 -13.63 -24.27 4.41
C ALA A 523 -14.26 -22.96 4.89
N THR A 524 -15.54 -23.01 5.24
CA THR A 524 -16.22 -21.91 5.91
C THR A 524 -15.61 -21.68 7.31
N PRO A 525 -15.26 -20.43 7.67
CA PRO A 525 -14.73 -20.12 8.99
C PRO A 525 -15.69 -20.54 10.11
N PRO A 526 -15.24 -21.31 11.12
CA PRO A 526 -16.11 -21.80 12.19
C PRO A 526 -16.57 -20.67 13.12
N PHE A 527 -17.83 -20.73 13.55
CA PHE A 527 -18.42 -19.77 14.52
C PHE A 527 -18.52 -18.31 14.02
N VAL A 528 -18.34 -18.09 12.72
CA VAL A 528 -18.58 -16.80 12.05
C VAL A 528 -19.88 -16.93 11.25
N GLY A 529 -20.94 -16.25 11.69
CA GLY A 529 -22.29 -16.39 11.12
C GLY A 529 -23.28 -15.39 11.68
#